data_AF-A0A952SY33-F1
#
_entry.id   AF-A0A952SY33-F1
#
_cell.length_a   1.000
_cell.length_b   1.000
_cell.length_c   1.000
_cell.angle_alpha   90.00
_cell.angle_beta   90.00
_cell.angle_gamma   90.00
#
_symmetry.space_group_name_H-M   'P 1'
#
loop_
_entity.id
_entity.type
_entity.pdbx_description
1 polymer ?
#
loop_
_entity_poly.entity_id
_entity_poly.type
_entity_poly.pdbx_seq_one_letter_code
_entity_poly.pdbx_strand_id
1 'polypeptide(L)' 'MKMNRINIQLPATLKSKLEAQRKRGTTAAGLIRHLLEKHFQQSAK' A
#
# COMPACT_ATOMS: atom_id res chain seq x y z
N MET A 1 -3.24 3.69 -17.41
CA MET A 1 -3.63 4.44 -16.19
C MET A 1 -2.55 5.45 -15.85
N LYS A 2 -2.92 6.70 -15.58
CA LYS A 2 -1.97 7.70 -15.04
C LYS A 2 -1.79 7.42 -13.53
N MET A 3 -0.59 7.08 -13.09
CA MET A 3 -0.30 6.87 -11.67
C MET A 3 0.14 8.18 -11.03
N ASN A 4 -0.64 8.67 -10.06
CA ASN A 4 -0.25 9.81 -9.23
C ASN A 4 0.68 9.31 -8.11
N ARG A 5 1.83 9.98 -7.90
CA ARG A 5 2.73 9.67 -6.80
C ARG A 5 2.32 10.46 -5.56
N ILE A 6 2.20 9.77 -4.43
CA ILE A 6 1.92 10.37 -3.13
C ILE A 6 3.08 10.03 -2.20
N ASN A 7 3.72 11.05 -1.63
CA ASN A 7 4.71 10.87 -0.58
C ASN A 7 3.99 10.95 0.77
N ILE A 8 4.09 9.89 1.57
CA ILE A 8 3.47 9.81 2.89
C ILE A 8 4.52 9.45 3.95
N GLN A 9 4.30 9.93 5.17
CA GLN A 9 5.06 9.48 6.33
C GLN A 9 4.31 8.33 7.01
N LEU A 10 5.04 7.32 7.47
CA LEU A 10 4.50 6.16 8.17
C LEU A 10 5.34 5.88 9.41
N PRO A 11 4.72 5.39 10.51
CA PRO A 11 5.45 4.85 11.65
C PRO A 11 6.49 3.80 11.23
N ALA A 12 7.64 3.79 11.90
CA ALA A 12 8.74 2.87 11.60
C ALA A 12 8.31 1.39 11.69
N THR A 13 7.39 1.08 12.60
CA THR A 13 6.82 -0.27 12.76
C THR A 13 6.06 -0.72 11.52
N LEU A 14 5.28 0.17 10.88
CA LEU A 14 4.57 -0.13 9.64
C LEU A 14 5.55 -0.26 8.47
N LYS A 15 6.57 0.59 8.38
CA LYS A 15 7.62 0.47 7.36
C LYS A 15 8.31 -0.89 7.43
N SER A 16 8.66 -1.35 8.64
CA SER A 16 9.27 -2.67 8.86
C SER A 16 8.38 -3.82 8.37
N LYS A 17 7.07 -3.74 8.64
CA LYS A 17 6.10 -4.74 8.14
C LYS A 17 5.98 -4.72 6.61
N LEU A 18 6.01 -3.56 5.98
CA LEU A 18 5.99 -3.43 4.52
C LEU A 18 7.25 -4.04 3.88
N GLU A 19 8.43 -3.80 4.46
CA GLU A 19 9.68 -4.42 4.01
C GLU A 19 9.67 -5.95 4.19
N ALA A 20 9.05 -6.47 5.24
CA ALA A 20 8.87 -7.91 5.41
C ALA A 20 8.00 -8.52 4.30
N GLN A 21 6.96 -7.82 3.85
CA GLN A 21 6.14 -8.25 2.69
C GLN A 21 6.91 -8.15 1.37
N ARG A 22 7.83 -7.20 1.26
CA ARG A 22 8.77 -7.09 0.13
C ARG A 22 9.62 -8.33 -0.05
N LYS A 23 10.13 -8.90 1.05
CA LYS A 23 10.88 -10.17 1.01
C LYS A 23 10.06 -11.35 0.50
N ARG A 24 8.72 -11.26 0.51
CA ARG A 24 7.79 -12.29 0.02
C ARG A 24 7.38 -12.09 -1.44
N GLY A 25 8.02 -11.15 -2.16
CA GLY A 25 7.75 -10.88 -3.57
C GLY A 25 6.68 -9.81 -3.84
N THR A 26 6.18 -9.12 -2.81
CA THR A 26 5.16 -8.06 -2.97
C THR A 26 5.77 -6.68 -2.78
N THR A 27 5.54 -5.72 -3.68
CA THR A 27 6.03 -4.35 -3.46
C THR A 27 5.15 -3.59 -2.45
N ALA A 28 5.75 -2.72 -1.62
CA ALA A 28 4.99 -1.86 -0.71
C ALA A 28 3.93 -1.03 -1.46
N ALA A 29 4.29 -0.48 -2.64
CA ALA A 29 3.36 0.26 -3.50
C ALA A 29 2.22 -0.62 -4.03
N GLY A 30 2.48 -1.87 -4.40
CA GLY A 30 1.47 -2.82 -4.84
C GLY A 30 0.50 -3.20 -3.72
N LEU A 31 1.04 -3.48 -2.52
CA LEU A 31 0.23 -3.78 -1.34
C LEU A 31 -0.64 -2.59 -0.93
N ILE A 32 -0.07 -1.40 -0.82
CA ILE A 32 -0.82 -0.18 -0.48
C ILE A 32 -1.92 0.07 -1.50
N ARG A 33 -1.63 -0.07 -2.80
CA ARG A 33 -2.63 0.07 -3.85
C ARG A 33 -3.78 -0.93 -3.68
N HIS A 34 -3.48 -2.22 -3.52
CA HIS A 34 -4.50 -3.25 -3.34
C HIS A 34 -5.39 -2.97 -2.12
N LEU A 35 -4.80 -2.52 -1.01
CA LEU A 35 -5.54 -2.15 0.20
C LEU A 35 -6.43 -0.93 -0.01
N LEU A 36 -5.94 0.10 -0.71
CA LEU A 36 -6.73 1.30 -1.02
C LEU A 36 -7.88 0.99 -1.98
N GLU A 37 -7.62 0.21 -3.03
CA GLU A 37 -8.66 -0.26 -3.97
C GLU A 37 -9.75 -1.02 -3.21
N LYS A 38 -9.37 -1.96 -2.34
CA LYS A 38 -10.32 -2.71 -1.50
C LYS A 38 -11.13 -1.80 -0.59
N HIS A 39 -10.47 -0.86 0.10
CA HIS A 39 -11.12 0.05 1.05
C HIS A 39 -12.15 0.95 0.36
N PHE A 40 -11.79 1.54 -0.78
CA PHE A 40 -12.71 2.44 -1.50
C PHE A 40 -13.75 1.70 -2.34
N GLN A 41 -13.50 0.46 -2.77
CA GLN A 41 -14.54 -0.39 -3.36
C GLN A 41 -15.64 -0.77 -2.36
N GLN A 42 -15.29 -0.93 -1.08
CA GLN A 42 -16.28 -1.20 -0.03
C GLN A 42 -17.11 0.04 0.34
N SER A 43 -16.58 1.24 0.12
CA SER A 43 -17.25 2.49 0.47
C SER A 43 -18.17 3.03 -0.64
N ALA A 44 -18.14 2.43 -1.84
CA ALA A 44 -18.96 2.80 -2.98
C ALA A 44 -20.27 1.99 -3.07
N LYS A 45 -20.68 1.35 -1.96
CA LYS A 45 -21.87 0.52 -1.87
C LYS A 45 -22.86 1.07 -0.86
#